data_AF-A0A2R6BBC4-F1
#
_entry.id   AF-A0A2R6BBC4-F1
#
_cell.length_a   1.000
_cell.length_b   1.000
_cell.length_c   1.000
_cell.angle_alpha   90.00
_cell.angle_beta   90.00
_cell.angle_gamma   90.00
#
_symmetry.space_group_name_H-M   'P 1'
#
loop_
_entity.id
_entity.type
_entity.pdbx_description
1 polymer ?
#
loop_
_entity_poly.entity_id
_entity_poly.type
_entity_poly.pdbx_seq_one_letter_code
_entity_poly.pdbx_strand_id
1 'polypeptide(L)'
;SKHLGKLVKDEYGRIIGRVAGFANYLPESEAPSRSKPTATLIVETSYGFEEYDLSRVVTANENFVVVRSEIKAELVETREKILWLYTRIQALESETDSSSVEEPVLTAAHIQHKSRFNQLVSYIRPLLEQAQRRVDKLRLEIEILERGLVELNIAKSTGEIKHDEFEKWSKILKDGLTAAHVELSDLEAEMKVLSKIELEYRNVFKVEILSGESGG
;
A
#
# COMPACT_ATOMS: atom_id res chain seq x y z
N SER A 1 -5.73 -11.90 -22.95
CA SER A 1 -5.97 -13.34 -22.69
C SER A 1 -4.84 -14.05 -21.94
N LYS A 2 -3.55 -13.65 -22.07
CA LYS A 2 -2.36 -14.32 -21.50
C LYS A 2 -2.32 -14.54 -19.97
N HIS A 3 -3.28 -14.04 -19.19
CA HIS A 3 -3.28 -14.11 -17.73
C HIS A 3 -4.55 -14.71 -17.13
N LEU A 4 -5.57 -15.00 -17.95
CA LEU A 4 -6.81 -15.60 -17.46
C LEU A 4 -6.54 -16.97 -16.81
N GLY A 5 -7.19 -17.23 -15.68
CA GLY A 5 -7.07 -18.49 -14.93
C GLY A 5 -5.82 -18.64 -14.07
N LYS A 6 -4.84 -17.71 -14.17
CA LYS A 6 -3.63 -17.72 -13.33
C LYS A 6 -3.99 -17.52 -11.86
N LEU A 7 -3.22 -18.16 -10.98
CA LEU A 7 -3.35 -17.97 -9.54
C LEU A 7 -2.90 -16.56 -9.17
N VAL A 8 -3.68 -15.87 -8.37
CA VAL A 8 -3.32 -14.59 -7.77
C VAL A 8 -2.85 -14.85 -6.36
N LYS A 9 -1.65 -14.36 -6.05
CA LYS A 9 -1.04 -14.41 -4.72
C LYS A 9 -0.73 -13.01 -4.25
N ASP A 10 -0.65 -12.84 -2.94
CA ASP A 10 -0.01 -11.65 -2.39
C ASP A 10 1.52 -11.79 -2.34
N GLU A 11 2.19 -10.70 -2.00
CA GLU A 11 3.64 -10.63 -1.83
C GLU A 11 4.18 -11.53 -0.69
N TYR A 12 3.30 -12.05 0.16
CA TYR A 12 3.61 -12.96 1.27
C TYR A 12 3.33 -14.43 0.92
N GLY A 13 2.89 -14.70 -0.31
CA GLY A 13 2.69 -16.05 -0.86
C GLY A 13 1.31 -16.65 -0.62
N ARG A 14 0.38 -15.92 0.01
CA ARG A 14 -0.99 -16.40 0.23
C ARG A 14 -1.79 -16.33 -1.06
N ILE A 15 -2.61 -17.35 -1.31
CA ILE A 15 -3.49 -17.38 -2.48
C ILE A 15 -4.69 -16.48 -2.21
N ILE A 16 -4.86 -15.47 -3.05
CA ILE A 16 -6.01 -14.57 -3.03
C ILE A 16 -7.15 -15.17 -3.87
N GLY A 17 -6.82 -15.70 -5.05
CA GLY A 17 -7.83 -16.05 -6.03
C GLY A 17 -7.29 -16.42 -7.40
N ARG A 18 -8.11 -16.23 -8.43
CA ARG A 18 -7.77 -16.48 -9.83
C ARG A 18 -8.14 -15.30 -10.71
N VAL A 19 -7.32 -15.04 -11.72
CA VAL A 19 -7.60 -13.98 -12.70
C VAL A 19 -8.83 -14.35 -13.52
N ALA A 20 -9.90 -13.57 -13.39
CA ALA A 20 -11.15 -13.74 -14.13
C ALA A 20 -11.27 -12.79 -15.32
N GLY A 21 -10.58 -11.64 -15.28
CA GLY A 21 -10.69 -10.65 -16.35
C GLY A 21 -9.76 -9.45 -16.20
N PHE A 22 -9.94 -8.49 -17.10
CA PHE A 22 -9.26 -7.20 -17.11
C PHE A 22 -10.27 -6.13 -17.46
N ALA A 23 -10.20 -4.99 -16.79
CA ALA A 23 -10.98 -3.82 -17.15
C ALA A 23 -10.06 -2.62 -17.39
N ASN A 24 -10.42 -1.80 -18.37
CA ASN A 24 -9.76 -0.53 -18.65
C ASN A 24 -10.85 0.54 -18.61
N TYR A 25 -11.13 1.08 -17.42
CA TYR A 25 -12.08 2.17 -17.27
C TYR A 25 -11.33 3.50 -17.13
N LEU A 26 -11.87 4.54 -17.75
CA LEU A 26 -11.62 5.93 -17.35
C LEU A 26 -12.60 6.22 -16.20
N PRO A 27 -12.15 6.57 -14.98
CA PRO A 27 -13.07 6.88 -13.90
C PRO A 27 -13.94 8.10 -14.26
N GLU A 28 -15.27 7.97 -14.17
CA GLU A 28 -16.24 9.05 -14.47
C GLU A 28 -16.15 10.25 -13.51
N SER A 29 -15.44 10.10 -12.39
CA SER A 29 -15.40 11.05 -11.25
C SER A 29 -14.24 12.07 -11.31
N GLU A 30 -13.26 11.91 -12.20
CA GLU A 30 -12.18 12.89 -12.36
C GLU A 30 -12.36 13.70 -13.65
N ALA A 31 -12.89 14.92 -13.53
CA ALA A 31 -12.73 15.97 -14.55
C ALA A 31 -11.23 16.09 -14.92
N PRO A 32 -10.86 16.53 -16.14
CA PRO A 32 -9.72 16.04 -16.93
C PRO A 32 -8.36 16.41 -16.31
N SER A 33 -8.03 15.76 -15.21
CA SER A 33 -6.68 15.46 -14.79
C SER A 33 -6.17 14.40 -15.78
N ARG A 34 -4.96 14.58 -16.31
CA ARG A 34 -4.29 13.61 -17.20
C ARG A 34 -3.92 12.31 -16.45
N SER A 35 -4.79 11.76 -15.61
CA SER A 35 -4.64 10.44 -15.03
C SER A 35 -4.82 9.42 -16.17
N LYS A 36 -3.77 8.66 -16.48
CA LYS A 36 -3.84 7.55 -17.45
C LYS A 36 -4.99 6.62 -17.03
N PRO A 37 -5.73 6.02 -17.98
CA PRO A 37 -6.71 4.98 -17.64
C PRO A 37 -6.03 3.89 -16.82
N THR A 38 -6.53 3.68 -15.61
CA THR A 38 -6.00 2.68 -14.70
C THR A 38 -6.56 1.32 -15.12
N ALA A 39 -5.72 0.49 -15.71
CA ALA A 39 -6.10 -0.87 -16.02
C ALA A 39 -6.21 -1.67 -14.73
N THR A 40 -7.30 -2.40 -14.54
CA THR A 40 -7.56 -3.25 -13.37
C THR A 40 -7.58 -4.73 -13.76
N LEU A 41 -7.11 -5.56 -12.83
CA LEU A 41 -7.19 -7.01 -12.85
C LEU A 41 -8.46 -7.41 -12.08
N ILE A 42 -9.34 -8.16 -12.72
CA ILE A 42 -10.52 -8.74 -12.06
C ILE A 42 -10.14 -10.11 -11.55
N VAL A 43 -10.27 -10.32 -10.23
CA VAL A 43 -9.87 -11.54 -9.53
C VAL A 43 -11.09 -12.18 -8.88
N GLU A 44 -11.33 -13.44 -9.19
CA GLU A 44 -12.25 -14.30 -8.44
C GLU A 44 -11.57 -14.70 -7.13
N THR A 45 -12.14 -14.25 -6.01
CA THR A 45 -11.71 -14.57 -4.64
C THR A 45 -12.71 -15.52 -4.00
N SER A 46 -12.38 -16.05 -2.81
CA SER A 46 -13.31 -16.85 -2.02
C SER A 46 -14.58 -16.10 -1.61
N TYR A 47 -14.60 -14.77 -1.72
CA TYR A 47 -15.70 -13.90 -1.31
C TYR A 47 -16.46 -13.28 -2.50
N GLY A 48 -16.07 -13.57 -3.74
CA GLY A 48 -16.70 -13.01 -4.94
C GLY A 48 -15.67 -12.52 -5.95
N PHE A 49 -15.88 -11.33 -6.50
CA PHE A 49 -14.96 -10.69 -7.45
C PHE A 49 -14.42 -9.40 -6.88
N GLU A 50 -13.12 -9.20 -7.02
CA GLU A 50 -12.42 -8.00 -6.57
C GLU A 50 -11.57 -7.43 -7.72
N GLU A 51 -11.46 -6.11 -7.75
CA GLU A 51 -10.62 -5.39 -8.71
C GLU A 51 -9.31 -4.97 -8.07
N TYR A 52 -8.21 -5.21 -8.78
CA TYR A 52 -6.87 -4.83 -8.36
C TYR A 52 -6.22 -3.97 -9.43
N ASP A 53 -5.75 -2.78 -9.05
CA ASP A 53 -4.97 -1.93 -9.97
C ASP A 53 -3.71 -2.67 -10.46
N LEU A 54 -3.44 -2.63 -11.77
CA LEU A 54 -2.21 -3.17 -12.35
C LEU A 54 -0.94 -2.55 -11.74
N SER A 55 -0.99 -1.32 -11.20
CA SER A 55 0.12 -0.70 -10.46
C SER A 55 0.56 -1.52 -9.25
N ARG A 56 -0.34 -2.34 -8.70
CA ARG A 56 -0.07 -3.24 -7.55
C ARG A 56 0.53 -4.58 -7.99
N VAL A 57 0.58 -4.89 -9.29
CA VAL A 57 1.17 -6.15 -9.78
C VAL A 57 2.70 -6.06 -9.66
N VAL A 58 3.26 -6.86 -8.75
CA VAL A 58 4.71 -6.91 -8.50
C VAL A 58 5.41 -7.80 -9.52
N THR A 59 4.84 -8.98 -9.77
CA THR A 59 5.39 -9.99 -10.67
C THR A 59 4.27 -10.73 -11.35
N ALA A 60 4.41 -11.02 -12.65
CA ALA A 60 3.51 -11.91 -13.36
C ALA A 60 4.33 -12.91 -14.19
N ASN A 61 4.10 -14.20 -13.98
CA ASN A 61 4.70 -15.26 -14.78
C ASN A 61 3.62 -16.16 -15.40
N GLU A 62 4.00 -17.31 -15.94
CA GLU A 62 3.07 -18.22 -16.61
C GLU A 62 2.06 -18.86 -15.66
N ASN A 63 2.39 -19.01 -14.38
CA ASN A 63 1.58 -19.78 -13.43
C ASN A 63 0.82 -18.90 -12.43
N PHE A 64 1.39 -17.74 -12.07
CA PHE A 64 0.82 -16.87 -11.07
C PHE A 64 1.08 -15.38 -11.33
N VAL A 65 0.25 -14.56 -10.67
CA VAL A 65 0.38 -13.11 -10.55
C VAL A 65 0.54 -12.79 -9.07
N VAL A 66 1.54 -11.98 -8.73
CA VAL A 66 1.76 -11.47 -7.37
C VAL A 66 1.26 -10.03 -7.32
N VAL A 67 0.35 -9.77 -6.41
CA VAL A 67 -0.24 -8.45 -6.21
C VAL A 67 0.12 -7.95 -4.82
N ARG A 68 0.59 -6.71 -4.75
CA ARG A 68 0.89 -6.04 -3.49
C ARG A 68 -0.40 -5.76 -2.71
N SER A 69 -0.37 -5.97 -1.40
CA SER A 69 -1.42 -5.52 -0.50
C SER A 69 -1.64 -4.01 -0.65
N GLU A 70 -2.90 -3.59 -0.61
CA GLU A 70 -3.29 -2.19 -0.82
C GLU A 70 -2.61 -1.27 0.20
N ILE A 71 -2.63 -1.67 1.46
CA ILE A 71 -2.03 -0.92 2.56
C ILE A 71 -0.52 -0.74 2.39
N LYS A 72 0.20 -1.76 1.92
CA LYS A 72 1.63 -1.64 1.64
C LYS A 72 1.87 -0.74 0.43
N ALA A 73 1.05 -0.86 -0.61
CA ALA A 73 1.15 0.00 -1.78
C ALA A 73 0.97 1.48 -1.40
N GLU A 74 -0.05 1.80 -0.60
CA GLU A 74 -0.32 3.15 -0.11
C GLU A 74 0.79 3.70 0.78
N LEU A 75 1.35 2.90 1.69
CA LEU A 75 2.47 3.29 2.55
C LEU A 75 3.70 3.69 1.71
N VAL A 76 4.07 2.83 0.75
CA VAL A 76 5.23 3.04 -0.13
C VAL A 76 5.00 4.23 -1.07
N GLU A 77 3.82 4.31 -1.68
CA GLU A 77 3.50 5.38 -2.63
C GLU A 77 3.44 6.75 -1.94
N THR A 78 2.86 6.82 -0.73
CA THR A 78 2.83 8.05 0.06
C THR A 78 4.24 8.52 0.40
N ARG A 79 5.11 7.61 0.86
CA ARG A 79 6.53 7.89 1.11
C ARG A 79 7.21 8.46 -0.13
N GLU A 80 7.10 7.79 -1.27
CA GLU A 80 7.75 8.18 -2.52
C GLU A 80 7.25 9.53 -3.03
N LYS A 81 5.94 9.77 -2.99
CA LYS A 81 5.33 11.05 -3.41
C LYS A 81 5.79 12.22 -2.55
N ILE A 82 5.88 12.03 -1.22
CA ILE A 82 6.35 13.08 -0.30
C ILE A 82 7.81 13.45 -0.60
N LEU A 83 8.69 12.45 -0.69
CA LEU A 83 10.11 12.68 -0.98
C LEU A 83 10.30 13.35 -2.35
N TRP A 84 9.58 12.89 -3.36
CA TRP A 84 9.62 13.48 -4.70
C TRP A 84 9.16 14.94 -4.71
N LEU A 85 8.04 15.25 -4.04
CA LEU A 85 7.55 16.62 -3.93
C LEU A 85 8.51 17.52 -3.14
N TYR A 86 9.11 17.01 -2.06
CA TYR A 86 10.09 17.75 -1.29
C TYR A 86 11.27 18.20 -2.16
N THR A 87 11.88 17.27 -2.90
CA THR A 87 12.99 17.59 -3.82
C THR A 87 12.55 18.58 -4.90
N ARG A 88 11.33 18.45 -5.42
CA ARG A 88 10.81 19.38 -6.44
C ARG A 88 10.61 20.79 -5.89
N ILE A 89 10.11 20.92 -4.66
CA ILE A 89 9.93 22.22 -4.00
C ILE A 89 11.30 22.87 -3.75
N GLN A 90 12.29 22.13 -3.28
CA GLN A 90 13.65 22.66 -3.08
C GLN A 90 14.29 23.14 -4.38
N ALA A 91 14.12 22.39 -5.48
CA ALA A 91 14.63 22.81 -6.78
C ALA A 91 13.97 24.12 -7.25
N LEU A 92 12.65 24.24 -7.11
CA LEU A 92 11.92 25.48 -7.45
C LEU A 92 12.39 26.67 -6.60
N GLU A 93 12.63 26.47 -5.30
CA GLU A 93 13.16 27.51 -4.41
C GLU A 93 14.54 28.00 -4.89
N SER A 94 15.43 27.09 -5.28
CA SER A 94 16.75 27.45 -5.81
C SER A 94 16.74 28.16 -7.16
N GLU A 95 15.73 27.89 -8.01
CA GLU A 95 15.59 28.53 -9.33
C GLU A 95 14.97 29.94 -9.23
N THR A 96 14.07 30.15 -8.27
CA THR A 96 13.40 31.45 -8.06
C THR A 96 14.39 32.53 -7.61
N ASP A 97 15.44 32.16 -6.88
CA ASP A 97 16.54 33.06 -6.49
C ASP A 97 17.42 33.51 -7.68
N SER A 98 17.24 32.93 -8.88
CA SER A 98 18.16 33.08 -10.02
C SER A 98 17.56 33.71 -11.29
N SER A 99 16.25 33.94 -11.38
CA SER A 99 15.62 34.45 -12.63
C SER A 99 14.44 35.41 -12.41
N SER A 100 14.42 36.51 -13.16
CA SER A 100 13.50 37.65 -13.00
C SER A 100 12.33 37.72 -14.00
N VAL A 101 12.05 36.65 -14.77
CA VAL A 101 11.12 36.71 -15.92
C VAL A 101 9.94 35.72 -15.86
N GLU A 102 9.96 34.70 -14.98
CA GLU A 102 8.89 33.67 -14.88
C GLU A 102 8.18 33.58 -13.51
N GLU A 103 8.29 34.63 -12.68
CA GLU A 103 7.79 34.66 -11.29
C GLU A 103 6.34 34.16 -11.07
N PRO A 104 5.33 34.56 -11.87
CA PRO A 104 3.93 34.19 -11.56
C PRO A 104 3.64 32.70 -11.74
N VAL A 105 4.22 32.08 -12.77
CA VAL A 105 4.01 30.66 -13.09
C VAL A 105 4.78 29.78 -12.10
N LEU A 106 6.01 30.17 -11.77
CA LEU A 106 6.83 29.50 -10.77
C LEU A 106 6.17 29.57 -9.38
N THR A 107 5.60 30.72 -9.02
CA THR A 107 4.89 30.92 -7.75
C THR A 107 3.62 30.04 -7.67
N ALA A 108 2.82 29.97 -8.74
CA ALA A 108 1.64 29.11 -8.77
C ALA A 108 1.99 27.62 -8.64
N ALA A 109 3.01 27.15 -9.35
CA ALA A 109 3.50 25.77 -9.25
C ALA A 109 4.04 25.47 -7.84
N HIS A 110 4.74 26.43 -7.22
CA HIS A 110 5.30 26.29 -5.87
C HIS A 110 4.22 26.18 -4.80
N ILE A 111 3.19 27.02 -4.85
CA ILE A 111 2.02 26.94 -3.95
C ILE A 111 1.30 25.61 -4.12
N GLN A 112 1.09 25.16 -5.37
CA GLN A 112 0.43 23.89 -5.65
C GLN A 112 1.22 22.70 -5.09
N HIS A 113 2.54 22.67 -5.27
CA HIS A 113 3.39 21.60 -4.75
C HIS A 113 3.43 21.60 -3.22
N LYS A 114 3.57 22.76 -2.57
CA LYS A 114 3.51 22.89 -1.10
C LYS A 114 2.17 22.45 -0.53
N SER A 115 1.06 22.83 -1.17
CA SER A 115 -0.29 22.40 -0.77
C SER A 115 -0.44 20.88 -0.86
N ARG A 116 -0.06 20.27 -1.99
CA ARG A 116 -0.13 18.80 -2.17
C ARG A 116 0.80 18.05 -1.21
N PHE A 117 1.98 18.60 -0.93
CA PHE A 117 2.91 18.05 0.05
C PHE A 117 2.27 18.00 1.44
N ASN A 118 1.69 19.12 1.90
CA ASN A 118 1.02 19.19 3.20
C ASN A 118 -0.18 18.24 3.29
N GLN A 119 -0.94 18.08 2.20
CA GLN A 119 -2.03 17.09 2.14
C GLN A 119 -1.50 15.66 2.34
N LEU A 120 -0.43 15.27 1.63
CA LEU A 120 0.16 13.94 1.79
C LEU A 120 0.71 13.72 3.19
N VAL A 121 1.38 14.72 3.77
CA VAL A 121 1.87 14.64 5.17
C VAL A 121 0.71 14.49 6.15
N SER A 122 -0.40 15.20 5.95
CA SER A 122 -1.60 15.04 6.78
C SER A 122 -2.28 13.68 6.63
N TYR A 123 -2.14 13.04 5.47
CA TYR A 123 -2.69 11.72 5.17
C TYR A 123 -1.89 10.57 5.80
N ILE A 124 -0.63 10.82 6.23
CA ILE A 124 0.19 9.80 6.90
C ILE A 124 -0.52 9.23 8.14
N ARG A 125 -1.10 10.08 8.99
CA ARG A 125 -1.67 9.63 10.26
C ARG A 125 -2.87 8.68 10.09
N PRO A 126 -3.90 9.00 9.27
CA PRO A 126 -4.95 8.03 8.93
C PRO A 126 -4.42 6.71 8.36
N LEU A 127 -3.39 6.78 7.51
CA LEU A 127 -2.79 5.60 6.89
C LEU A 127 -2.05 4.73 7.92
N LEU A 128 -1.32 5.34 8.86
CA LEU A 128 -0.69 4.64 9.98
C LEU A 128 -1.72 3.96 10.89
N GLU A 129 -2.88 4.59 11.13
CA GLU A 129 -3.96 3.97 11.91
C GLU A 129 -4.55 2.75 11.19
N GLN A 130 -4.71 2.82 9.86
CA GLN A 130 -5.14 1.68 9.05
C GLN A 130 -4.10 0.55 9.12
N ALA A 131 -2.81 0.89 9.01
CA ALA A 131 -1.71 -0.08 9.11
C ALA A 131 -1.67 -0.73 10.49
N GLN A 132 -1.88 0.04 11.56
CA GLN A 132 -1.94 -0.49 12.91
C GLN A 132 -3.09 -1.49 13.08
N ARG A 133 -4.29 -1.21 12.53
CA ARG A 133 -5.40 -2.17 12.56
C ARG A 133 -5.05 -3.50 11.88
N ARG A 134 -4.31 -3.46 10.78
CA ARG A 134 -3.83 -4.69 10.11
C ARG A 134 -2.78 -5.42 10.96
N VAL A 135 -1.84 -4.70 11.56
CA VAL A 135 -0.85 -5.26 12.50
C VAL A 135 -1.52 -5.98 13.67
N ASP A 136 -2.54 -5.37 14.27
CA ASP A 136 -3.26 -5.97 15.39
C ASP A 136 -4.00 -7.25 14.95
N LYS A 137 -4.61 -7.23 13.76
CA LYS A 137 -5.23 -8.43 13.17
C LYS A 137 -4.21 -9.53 12.89
N LEU A 138 -3.01 -9.19 12.41
CA LEU A 138 -1.93 -10.15 12.15
C LEU A 138 -1.45 -10.83 13.43
N ARG A 139 -1.33 -10.07 14.53
CA ARG A 139 -0.97 -10.64 15.83
C ARG A 139 -2.00 -11.67 16.30
N LEU A 140 -3.29 -11.36 16.13
CA LEU A 140 -4.36 -12.32 16.42
C LEU A 140 -4.31 -13.54 15.49
N GLU A 141 -4.07 -13.35 14.19
CA GLU A 141 -3.91 -14.45 13.23
C GLU A 141 -2.75 -15.38 13.63
N ILE A 142 -1.61 -14.81 14.04
CA ILE A 142 -0.44 -15.55 14.56
C ILE A 142 -0.83 -16.40 15.77
N GLU A 143 -1.47 -15.82 16.78
CA GLU A 143 -1.91 -16.55 17.98
C GLU A 143 -2.87 -17.71 17.65
N ILE A 144 -3.79 -17.51 16.70
CA ILE A 144 -4.71 -18.55 16.24
C ILE A 144 -3.97 -19.68 15.54
N LEU A 145 -3.00 -19.35 14.66
CA LEU A 145 -2.20 -20.34 13.93
C LEU A 145 -1.30 -21.14 14.87
N GLU A 146 -0.67 -20.49 15.85
CA GLU A 146 0.13 -21.14 16.88
C GLU A 146 -0.71 -22.11 17.72
N ARG A 147 -1.89 -21.68 18.17
CA ARG A 147 -2.83 -22.55 18.88
C ARG A 147 -3.24 -23.74 18.01
N GLY A 148 -3.57 -23.50 16.74
CA GLY A 148 -3.91 -24.57 15.79
C GLY A 148 -2.79 -25.59 15.63
N LEU A 149 -1.52 -25.15 15.61
CA LEU A 149 -0.36 -26.05 15.58
C LEU A 149 -0.24 -26.88 16.86
N VAL A 150 -0.49 -26.29 18.04
CA VAL A 150 -0.49 -27.03 19.31
C VAL A 150 -1.56 -28.11 19.30
N GLU A 151 -2.81 -27.78 18.98
CA GLU A 151 -3.91 -28.73 18.92
C GLU A 151 -3.63 -29.85 17.90
N LEU A 152 -3.08 -29.52 16.74
CA LEU A 152 -2.72 -30.50 15.72
C LEU A 152 -1.62 -31.47 16.21
N ASN A 153 -0.67 -31.00 17.01
CA ASN A 153 0.35 -31.85 17.64
C ASN A 153 -0.25 -32.76 18.72
N ILE A 154 -1.23 -32.27 19.50
CA ILE A 154 -1.96 -33.09 20.47
C ILE A 154 -2.72 -34.20 19.74
N ALA A 155 -3.50 -33.86 18.72
CA ALA A 155 -4.28 -34.82 17.92
C ALA A 155 -3.38 -35.90 17.29
N LYS A 156 -2.18 -35.54 16.83
CA LYS A 156 -1.19 -36.52 16.34
C LYS A 156 -0.75 -37.47 17.45
N SER A 157 -0.49 -36.92 18.64
CA SER A 157 0.02 -37.67 19.79
C SER A 157 -1.02 -38.61 20.39
N THR A 158 -2.30 -38.22 20.35
CA THR A 158 -3.44 -39.04 20.80
C THR A 158 -3.92 -40.04 19.74
N GLY A 159 -3.41 -39.95 18.51
CA GLY A 159 -3.79 -40.83 17.40
C GLY A 159 -5.13 -40.47 16.75
N GLU A 160 -5.64 -39.26 16.98
CA GLU A 160 -6.89 -38.75 16.39
C GLU A 160 -6.74 -38.38 14.90
N ILE A 161 -5.51 -38.17 14.44
CA ILE A 161 -5.19 -37.82 13.05
C ILE A 161 -4.09 -38.72 12.49
N LYS A 162 -4.20 -39.07 11.20
CA LYS A 162 -3.18 -39.85 10.51
C LYS A 162 -1.93 -39.00 10.23
N HIS A 163 -0.80 -39.68 10.05
CA HIS A 163 0.48 -39.02 9.78
C HIS A 163 0.43 -38.10 8.55
N ASP A 164 -0.07 -38.60 7.42
CA ASP A 164 -0.14 -37.83 6.16
C ASP A 164 -1.03 -36.58 6.28
N GLU A 165 -2.13 -36.69 7.02
CA GLU A 165 -3.03 -35.58 7.30
C GLU A 165 -2.38 -34.55 8.23
N PHE A 166 -1.67 -35.01 9.27
CA PHE A 166 -0.86 -34.14 10.12
C PHE A 166 0.20 -33.37 9.31
N GLU A 167 0.95 -34.04 8.44
CA GLU A 167 1.98 -33.38 7.63
C GLU A 167 1.37 -32.30 6.72
N LYS A 168 0.26 -32.63 6.06
CA LYS A 168 -0.47 -31.69 5.20
C LYS A 168 -0.93 -30.45 5.97
N TRP A 169 -1.65 -30.63 7.07
CA TRP A 169 -2.23 -29.50 7.81
C TRP A 169 -1.18 -28.71 8.58
N SER A 170 -0.15 -29.38 9.12
CA SER A 170 0.95 -28.69 9.81
C SER A 170 1.75 -27.82 8.84
N LYS A 171 1.93 -28.27 7.59
CA LYS A 171 2.53 -27.44 6.54
C LYS A 171 1.69 -26.20 6.26
N ILE A 172 0.38 -26.35 6.06
CA ILE A 172 -0.53 -25.21 5.80
C ILE A 172 -0.46 -24.18 6.93
N LEU A 173 -0.51 -24.62 8.18
CA LEU A 173 -0.42 -23.73 9.34
C LEU A 173 0.94 -23.04 9.45
N LYS A 174 2.05 -23.76 9.22
CA LYS A 174 3.41 -23.18 9.23
C LYS A 174 3.63 -22.18 8.10
N ASP A 175 3.13 -22.47 6.91
CA ASP A 175 3.21 -21.56 5.76
C ASP A 175 2.41 -20.28 6.05
N GLY A 176 1.21 -20.41 6.64
CA GLY A 176 0.41 -19.27 7.09
C GLY A 176 1.10 -18.45 8.18
N LEU A 177 1.70 -19.10 9.18
CA LEU A 177 2.42 -18.46 10.27
C LEU A 177 3.63 -17.68 9.74
N THR A 178 4.38 -18.28 8.82
CA THR A 178 5.50 -17.63 8.14
C THR A 178 5.04 -16.40 7.38
N ALA A 179 3.98 -16.51 6.58
CA ALA A 179 3.43 -15.38 5.83
C ALA A 179 2.98 -14.23 6.74
N ALA A 180 2.30 -14.55 7.85
CA ALA A 180 1.83 -13.55 8.82
C ALA A 180 2.98 -12.82 9.52
N HIS A 181 4.04 -13.51 9.91
CA HIS A 181 5.23 -12.87 10.50
C HIS A 181 5.97 -11.98 9.50
N VAL A 182 6.10 -12.41 8.24
CA VAL A 182 6.74 -11.60 7.20
C VAL A 182 5.94 -10.33 6.95
N GLU A 183 4.61 -10.43 6.80
CA GLU A 183 3.76 -9.25 6.64
C GLU A 183 3.85 -8.31 7.85
N LEU A 184 3.79 -8.85 9.07
CA LEU A 184 3.89 -8.06 10.30
C LEU A 184 5.19 -7.24 10.33
N SER A 185 6.33 -7.90 10.12
CA SER A 185 7.65 -7.24 10.15
C SER A 185 7.78 -6.18 9.06
N ASP A 186 7.20 -6.43 7.89
CA ASP A 186 7.27 -5.56 6.72
C ASP A 186 6.39 -4.32 6.90
N LEU A 187 5.17 -4.47 7.43
CA LEU A 187 4.31 -3.34 7.77
C LEU A 187 4.90 -2.50 8.91
N GLU A 188 5.44 -3.12 9.96
CA GLU A 188 6.09 -2.39 11.06
C GLU A 188 7.30 -1.56 10.56
N ALA A 189 8.06 -2.10 9.59
CA ALA A 189 9.17 -1.38 8.97
C ALA A 189 8.69 -0.16 8.17
N GLU A 190 7.68 -0.32 7.32
CA GLU A 190 7.12 0.77 6.51
C GLU A 190 6.45 1.85 7.38
N MET A 191 5.69 1.44 8.40
CA MET A 191 5.10 2.34 9.38
C MET A 191 6.15 3.17 10.12
N LYS A 192 7.28 2.55 10.50
CA LYS A 192 8.39 3.24 11.17
C LYS A 192 9.01 4.31 10.27
N VAL A 193 9.22 3.99 8.99
CA VAL A 193 9.74 4.95 8.00
C VAL A 193 8.77 6.12 7.84
N LEU A 194 7.49 5.84 7.64
CA LEU A 194 6.48 6.87 7.40
C LEU A 194 6.23 7.74 8.64
N SER A 195 6.29 7.17 9.84
CA SER A 195 6.22 7.93 11.11
C SER A 195 7.39 8.90 11.25
N LYS A 196 8.60 8.51 10.82
CA LYS A 196 9.76 9.40 10.83
C LYS A 196 9.55 10.56 9.85
N ILE A 197 9.04 10.27 8.66
CA ILE A 197 8.70 11.28 7.63
C ILE A 197 7.66 12.26 8.15
N GLU A 198 6.61 11.78 8.83
CA GLU A 198 5.61 12.63 9.44
C GLU A 198 6.25 13.61 10.43
N LEU A 199 7.11 13.12 11.33
CA LEU A 199 7.79 13.94 12.33
C LEU A 199 8.72 14.99 11.69
N GLU A 200 9.47 14.59 10.67
CA GLU A 200 10.42 15.44 9.96
C GLU A 200 9.72 16.54 9.16
N TYR A 201 8.64 16.21 8.46
CA TYR A 201 8.02 17.09 7.46
C TYR A 201 6.77 17.82 7.91
N ARG A 202 6.16 17.49 9.06
CA ARG A 202 4.91 18.10 9.55
C ARG A 202 4.87 19.62 9.50
N ASN A 203 6.00 20.29 9.72
CA ASN A 203 6.08 21.75 9.82
C ASN A 203 7.00 22.40 8.79
N VAL A 204 7.44 21.65 7.77
CA VAL A 204 8.51 22.09 6.86
C VAL A 204 8.03 23.17 5.90
N PHE A 205 6.84 23.04 5.32
CA PHE A 205 6.25 24.07 4.46
C PHE A 205 4.98 24.62 5.09
N LYS A 206 5.11 25.65 5.92
CA LYS A 206 3.96 26.46 6.32
C LYS A 206 3.52 27.28 5.12
N VAL A 207 2.34 26.98 4.59
CA VAL A 207 1.69 27.84 3.61
C VAL A 207 1.03 28.96 4.41
N GLU A 208 1.67 30.13 4.45
CA GLU A 208 1.01 31.34 4.96
C GLU A 208 -0.11 31.68 3.98
N ILE A 209 -1.35 31.51 4.42
CA ILE A 209 -2.48 32.10 3.74
C ILE A 209 -2.32 33.59 3.98
N LEU A 210 -1.90 34.35 2.96
CA LEU A 210 -1.99 35.80 2.96
C LEU A 210 -3.48 36.14 3.11
N SER A 211 -3.93 36.33 4.35
CA SER A 211 -5.19 36.98 4.67
C SER A 211 -5.07 38.40 4.11
N GLY A 212 -5.75 38.65 3.00
CA GLY A 212 -5.75 39.94 2.35
C GLY A 212 -6.08 41.04 3.36
N GLU A 213 -5.13 41.93 3.60
CA GLU A 213 -5.40 43.22 4.20
C GLU A 213 -6.32 43.98 3.24
N SER A 214 -7.62 43.90 3.48
CA SER A 214 -8.56 44.90 3.01
C SER A 214 -8.28 46.18 3.80
N GLY A 215 -7.42 47.03 3.25
CA GLY A 215 -7.22 48.39 3.71
C GLY A 215 -8.53 49.17 3.65
N GLY A 216 -8.87 49.81 4.76
CA GLY A 216 -9.88 50.85 4.91
C GLY A 216 -9.32 51.94 5.80
#